data_AF-A0A813M3Q8-F1
#
_entry.id   AF-A0A813M3Q8-F1
#
_cell.length_a   1.000
_cell.length_b   1.000
_cell.length_c   1.000
_cell.angle_alpha   90.00
_cell.angle_beta   90.00
_cell.angle_gamma   90.00
#
_symmetry.space_group_name_H-M   'P 1'
#
loop_
_entity.id
_entity.type
_entity.pdbx_description
1 polymer ?
#
loop_
_entity_poly.entity_id
_entity_poly.type
_entity_poly.pdbx_seq_one_letter_code
_entity_poly.pdbx_strand_id
1 'polypeptide(L)'
;MDRNFLFYENLINGIDFEIDGIKFKKGQKFWDLVVITSISIKQKLCYEKQLDIKLKSNRLPKDINFKVINDPDNCKIGSGGSTLNVIKTLYEVYASELFKMKILLIHAGGYSQRMPSCSVLGKIFSSIPSRSTYINDTFDLKMAIYTPFSVHMKPGIFLTSSDDFETFIFKEQIEASHLFGLNDDEFILLAHKSPLEIAKDHGVYVLNDESPNKNKKNKYSFGYYDCKTVYQKPSIILRKINSLFELAYSF
;
A
#
# COMPACT_ATOMS: atom_id res chain seq x y z
N MET A 1 -1.83 -2.40 -15.39
CA MET A 1 -2.92 -2.91 -14.52
C MET A 1 -3.24 -4.37 -14.82
N ASP A 2 -3.50 -4.76 -16.06
CA ASP A 2 -3.84 -6.16 -16.42
C ASP A 2 -2.82 -7.20 -15.91
N ARG A 3 -1.53 -6.89 -15.97
CA ARG A 3 -0.47 -7.76 -15.42
C ARG A 3 -0.55 -7.93 -13.90
N ASN A 4 -0.83 -6.86 -13.15
CA ASN A 4 -1.06 -6.94 -11.70
C ASN A 4 -2.28 -7.80 -11.36
N PHE A 5 -3.35 -7.70 -12.17
CA PHE A 5 -4.55 -8.50 -11.96
C PHE A 5 -4.30 -9.97 -12.28
N LEU A 6 -3.59 -10.26 -13.37
CA LEU A 6 -3.17 -11.62 -13.72
C LEU A 6 -2.26 -12.22 -12.64
N PHE A 7 -1.33 -11.42 -12.09
CA PHE A 7 -0.49 -11.82 -10.96
C PHE A 7 -1.35 -12.23 -9.76
N TYR A 8 -2.33 -11.40 -9.39
CA TYR A 8 -3.20 -11.65 -8.25
C TYR A 8 -4.12 -12.86 -8.45
N GLU A 9 -4.68 -13.03 -9.65
CA GLU A 9 -5.47 -14.20 -10.03
C GLU A 9 -4.65 -15.49 -9.89
N ASN A 10 -3.45 -15.53 -10.47
CA ASN A 10 -2.59 -16.71 -10.38
C ASN A 10 -2.14 -17.00 -8.95
N LEU A 11 -1.94 -15.94 -8.14
CA LEU A 11 -1.66 -16.06 -6.71
C LEU A 11 -2.83 -16.70 -5.95
N ILE A 12 -4.08 -16.27 -6.21
CA ILE A 12 -5.28 -16.87 -5.63
C ILE A 12 -5.41 -18.34 -6.03
N ASN A 13 -5.18 -18.63 -7.31
CA ASN A 13 -5.25 -20.00 -7.86
C ASN A 13 -4.15 -20.91 -7.31
N GLY A 14 -3.07 -20.35 -6.74
CA GLY A 14 -1.99 -21.10 -6.12
C GLY A 14 -1.28 -22.02 -7.11
N ILE A 15 -0.90 -21.48 -8.27
CA ILE A 15 -0.21 -22.19 -9.35
C ILE A 15 1.22 -21.64 -9.55
N ASP A 16 2.06 -22.37 -10.27
CA ASP A 16 3.27 -21.81 -10.87
C ASP A 16 2.85 -20.93 -12.06
N PHE A 17 3.44 -19.74 -12.20
CA PHE A 17 3.11 -18.84 -13.31
C PHE A 17 4.30 -17.97 -13.72
N GLU A 18 4.20 -17.39 -14.91
CA GLU A 18 5.20 -16.49 -15.46
C GLU A 18 4.52 -15.24 -16.03
N ILE A 19 5.05 -14.06 -15.71
CA ILE A 19 4.59 -12.79 -16.26
C ILE A 19 5.80 -12.00 -16.74
N ASP A 20 5.79 -11.64 -18.03
CA ASP A 20 6.85 -10.85 -18.68
C ASP A 20 8.27 -11.43 -18.47
N GLY A 21 8.40 -12.77 -18.45
CA GLY A 21 9.67 -13.48 -18.24
C GLY A 21 10.03 -13.77 -16.78
N ILE A 22 9.24 -13.28 -15.82
CA ILE A 22 9.49 -13.44 -14.39
C ILE A 22 8.66 -14.62 -13.87
N LYS A 23 9.34 -15.63 -13.31
CA LYS A 23 8.72 -16.86 -12.82
C LYS A 23 8.38 -16.78 -11.35
N PHE A 24 7.17 -17.18 -11.00
CA PHE A 24 6.66 -17.29 -9.64
C PHE A 24 6.28 -18.73 -9.35
N LYS A 25 6.61 -19.20 -8.15
CA LYS A 25 6.34 -20.57 -7.73
C LYS A 25 5.12 -20.63 -6.81
N LYS A 26 4.36 -21.71 -6.94
CA LYS A 26 3.33 -22.08 -5.98
C LYS A 26 3.93 -22.14 -4.57
N GLY A 27 3.24 -21.55 -3.60
CA GLY A 27 3.69 -21.49 -2.21
C GLY A 27 4.82 -20.49 -1.96
N GLN A 28 5.21 -19.69 -2.96
CA GLN A 28 6.09 -18.55 -2.73
C GLN A 28 5.40 -17.58 -1.76
N LYS A 29 6.12 -17.19 -0.70
CA LYS A 29 5.61 -16.25 0.29
C LYS A 29 5.74 -14.81 -0.19
N PHE A 30 4.63 -14.08 -0.15
CA PHE A 30 4.55 -12.67 -0.51
C PHE A 30 4.32 -11.82 0.74
N TRP A 31 3.16 -12.01 1.40
CA TRP A 31 2.85 -11.43 2.69
C TRP A 31 2.68 -12.53 3.73
N ASP A 32 3.21 -12.35 4.94
CA ASP A 32 2.90 -13.23 6.07
C ASP A 32 1.57 -12.83 6.72
N LEU A 33 1.22 -11.54 6.66
CA LEU A 33 0.02 -10.97 7.25
C LEU A 33 -0.47 -9.75 6.46
N VAL A 34 -1.78 -9.68 6.24
CA VAL A 34 -2.46 -8.47 5.77
C VAL A 34 -3.35 -7.95 6.91
N VAL A 35 -3.14 -6.70 7.29
CA VAL A 35 -3.87 -6.05 8.37
C VAL A 35 -4.75 -4.94 7.82
N ILE A 36 -6.02 -4.93 8.22
CA ILE A 36 -6.96 -3.84 7.92
C ILE A 36 -7.27 -3.10 9.22
N THR A 37 -7.13 -1.76 9.22
CA THR A 37 -7.59 -0.96 10.38
C THR A 37 -9.07 -0.66 10.31
N SER A 38 -9.71 -0.50 11.47
CA SER A 38 -11.12 -0.10 11.55
C SER A 38 -11.32 0.87 12.71
N ILE A 39 -12.35 1.70 12.65
CA ILE A 39 -12.58 2.74 13.66
C ILE A 39 -13.39 2.26 14.88
N SER A 40 -13.93 1.04 14.81
CA SER A 40 -14.74 0.47 15.90
C SER A 40 -14.79 -1.05 15.82
N ILE A 41 -15.13 -1.68 16.94
CA ILE A 41 -15.37 -3.12 17.04
C ILE A 41 -16.47 -3.57 16.06
N LYS A 42 -17.53 -2.78 15.89
CA LYS A 42 -18.62 -3.12 14.95
C LYS A 42 -18.11 -3.20 13.51
N GLN A 43 -17.32 -2.22 13.08
CA GLN A 43 -16.73 -2.21 11.74
C GLN A 43 -15.74 -3.35 11.56
N LYS A 44 -14.92 -3.64 12.59
CA LYS A 44 -14.03 -4.80 12.62
C LYS A 44 -14.77 -6.10 12.31
N LEU A 45 -15.86 -6.38 13.03
CA LEU A 45 -16.66 -7.59 12.84
C LEU A 45 -17.24 -7.70 11.42
N CYS A 46 -17.66 -6.58 10.84
CA CYS A 46 -18.11 -6.55 9.45
C CYS A 46 -16.98 -6.90 8.47
N TYR A 47 -15.77 -6.39 8.69
CA TYR A 47 -14.62 -6.63 7.83
C TYR A 47 -14.14 -8.07 7.92
N GLU A 48 -14.10 -8.63 9.14
CA GLU A 48 -13.77 -10.04 9.37
C GLU A 48 -14.76 -10.95 8.64
N LYS A 49 -16.07 -10.66 8.69
CA LYS A 49 -17.08 -11.41 7.92
C LYS A 49 -16.87 -11.32 6.41
N GLN A 50 -16.50 -10.15 5.87
CA GLN A 50 -16.22 -10.01 4.44
C GLN A 50 -15.00 -10.80 3.99
N LEU A 51 -13.93 -10.77 4.79
CA LEU A 51 -12.73 -11.57 4.55
C LEU A 51 -13.05 -13.08 4.60
N ASP A 52 -13.84 -13.53 5.57
CA ASP A 52 -14.27 -14.91 5.70
C ASP A 52 -15.08 -15.39 4.48
N ILE A 53 -16.02 -14.56 3.98
CA ILE A 53 -16.78 -14.84 2.75
C ILE A 53 -15.82 -14.98 1.55
N LYS A 54 -14.85 -14.08 1.40
CA LYS A 54 -13.88 -14.13 0.31
C LYS A 54 -12.96 -15.36 0.40
N LEU A 55 -12.51 -15.73 1.61
CA LEU A 55 -11.71 -16.94 1.84
C LEU A 55 -12.50 -18.21 1.48
N LYS A 56 -13.74 -18.33 1.97
CA LYS A 56 -14.62 -19.48 1.69
C LYS A 56 -14.97 -19.63 0.21
N SER A 57 -15.00 -18.51 -0.52
CA SER A 57 -15.25 -18.49 -1.97
C SER A 57 -13.99 -18.62 -2.83
N ASN A 58 -12.83 -18.95 -2.25
CA ASN A 58 -11.53 -19.03 -2.93
C ASN A 58 -11.17 -17.74 -3.70
N ARG A 59 -11.49 -16.57 -3.13
CA ARG A 59 -11.18 -15.26 -3.72
C ARG A 59 -9.97 -14.58 -3.07
N LEU A 60 -9.33 -15.24 -2.11
CA LEU A 60 -8.10 -14.76 -1.46
C LEU A 60 -7.03 -15.85 -1.47
N PRO A 61 -5.75 -15.45 -1.52
CA PRO A 61 -4.64 -16.40 -1.38
C PRO A 61 -4.71 -17.12 -0.03
N LYS A 62 -4.59 -18.46 -0.05
CA LYS A 62 -4.74 -19.32 1.14
C LYS A 62 -3.55 -19.26 2.09
N ASP A 63 -2.37 -18.92 1.57
CA ASP A 63 -1.12 -18.92 2.31
C ASP A 63 -0.86 -17.58 3.05
N ILE A 64 -1.82 -16.64 3.00
CA ILE A 64 -1.73 -15.32 3.62
C ILE A 64 -2.73 -15.24 4.78
N ASN A 65 -2.27 -14.78 5.94
CA ASN A 65 -3.16 -14.50 7.07
C ASN A 65 -3.78 -13.11 6.94
N PHE A 66 -5.04 -12.96 7.34
CA PHE A 66 -5.74 -11.68 7.33
C PHE A 66 -6.21 -11.34 8.75
N LYS A 67 -6.00 -10.11 9.19
CA LYS A 67 -6.42 -9.63 10.52
C LYS A 67 -7.03 -8.24 10.42
N VAL A 68 -8.07 -8.00 11.21
CA VAL A 68 -8.66 -6.68 11.36
C VAL A 68 -8.40 -6.17 12.76
N ILE A 69 -7.87 -4.96 12.87
CA ILE A 69 -7.56 -4.31 14.15
C ILE A 69 -8.39 -3.04 14.22
N ASN A 70 -9.17 -2.88 15.29
CA ASN A 70 -9.89 -1.66 15.54
C ASN A 70 -9.04 -0.68 16.36
N ASP A 71 -9.24 0.60 16.10
CA ASP A 71 -8.79 1.66 16.98
C ASP A 71 -9.48 1.53 18.35
N PRO A 72 -8.85 2.02 19.43
CA PRO A 72 -9.48 2.08 20.75
C PRO A 72 -10.80 2.84 20.69
N ASP A 73 -11.82 2.30 21.36
CA ASP A 73 -13.18 2.83 21.30
C ASP A 73 -13.22 4.32 21.69
N ASN A 74 -14.01 5.09 20.95
CA ASN A 74 -14.23 6.53 21.14
C ASN A 74 -12.99 7.44 20.94
N CYS A 75 -11.86 6.91 20.45
CA CYS A 75 -10.67 7.71 20.17
C CYS A 75 -10.42 7.83 18.66
N LYS A 76 -10.49 9.07 18.12
CA LYS A 76 -10.00 9.35 16.75
C LYS A 76 -8.49 9.60 16.80
N ILE A 77 -7.71 8.53 16.75
CA ILE A 77 -6.25 8.58 16.89
C ILE A 77 -5.51 8.93 15.58
N GLY A 78 -6.24 9.03 14.47
CA GLY A 78 -5.67 9.27 13.14
C GLY A 78 -4.90 8.06 12.59
N SER A 79 -4.42 8.15 11.34
CA SER A 79 -3.68 7.06 10.69
C SER A 79 -2.41 6.70 11.45
N GLY A 80 -1.58 7.70 11.82
CA GLY A 80 -0.35 7.46 12.59
C GLY A 80 -0.60 6.77 13.94
N GLY A 81 -1.63 7.21 14.68
CA GLY A 81 -2.03 6.53 15.92
C GLY A 81 -2.52 5.11 15.67
N SER A 82 -3.29 4.89 14.60
CA SER A 82 -3.77 3.57 14.20
C SER A 82 -2.62 2.64 13.83
N THR A 83 -1.58 3.13 13.14
CA THR A 83 -0.35 2.39 12.85
C THR A 83 0.35 1.94 14.12
N LEU A 84 0.53 2.85 15.10
CA LEU A 84 1.16 2.51 16.38
C LEU A 84 0.33 1.50 17.17
N ASN A 85 -1.00 1.63 17.16
CA ASN A 85 -1.92 0.68 17.79
C ASN A 85 -1.81 -0.72 17.16
N VAL A 86 -1.74 -0.79 15.82
CA VAL A 86 -1.51 -2.05 15.10
C VAL A 86 -0.18 -2.66 15.49
N ILE A 87 0.92 -1.91 15.42
CA ILE A 87 2.27 -2.42 15.77
C ILE A 87 2.28 -2.96 17.20
N LYS A 88 1.74 -2.20 18.16
CA LYS A 88 1.60 -2.64 19.55
C LYS A 88 0.83 -3.96 19.65
N THR A 89 -0.36 -4.03 19.06
CA THR A 89 -1.24 -5.21 19.11
C THR A 89 -0.59 -6.44 18.45
N LEU A 90 0.16 -6.25 17.37
CA LEU A 90 0.88 -7.32 16.71
C LEU A 90 2.08 -7.79 17.54
N TYR A 91 2.81 -6.86 18.16
CA TYR A 91 3.94 -7.20 19.02
C TYR A 91 3.51 -7.99 20.25
N GLU A 92 2.35 -7.68 20.84
CA GLU A 92 1.77 -8.46 21.94
C GLU A 92 1.46 -9.92 21.56
N VAL A 93 1.22 -10.20 20.27
CA VAL A 93 0.84 -11.54 19.77
C VAL A 93 2.05 -12.30 19.22
N TYR A 94 2.90 -11.64 18.44
CA TYR A 94 4.01 -12.27 17.72
C TYR A 94 5.38 -12.02 18.36
N ALA A 95 5.48 -11.10 19.33
CA ALA A 95 6.72 -10.72 19.99
C ALA A 95 7.85 -10.46 18.98
N SER A 96 9.03 -11.05 19.18
CA SER A 96 10.19 -10.90 18.30
C SER A 96 9.99 -11.47 16.89
N GLU A 97 9.04 -12.38 16.67
CA GLU A 97 8.77 -12.91 15.33
C GLU A 97 8.18 -11.85 14.40
N LEU A 98 7.57 -10.79 14.95
CA LEU A 98 7.05 -9.67 14.18
C LEU A 98 8.12 -9.06 13.25
N PHE A 99 9.37 -8.97 13.72
CA PHE A 99 10.49 -8.39 12.96
C PHE A 99 10.93 -9.24 11.76
N LYS A 100 10.44 -10.48 11.64
CA LYS A 100 10.72 -11.39 10.51
C LYS A 100 9.58 -11.45 9.50
N MET A 101 8.47 -10.75 9.75
CA MET A 101 7.28 -10.82 8.92
C MET A 101 7.23 -9.72 7.85
N LYS A 102 6.67 -10.04 6.68
CA LYS A 102 6.21 -9.06 5.69
C LYS A 102 4.73 -8.77 5.91
N ILE A 103 4.40 -7.52 6.21
CA ILE A 103 3.05 -7.13 6.58
C ILE A 103 2.53 -6.06 5.63
N LEU A 104 1.38 -6.29 5.01
CA LEU A 104 0.64 -5.23 4.32
C LEU A 104 -0.38 -4.63 5.30
N LEU A 105 -0.21 -3.36 5.68
CA LEU A 105 -1.13 -2.63 6.53
C LEU A 105 -1.96 -1.66 5.70
N ILE A 106 -3.27 -1.87 5.69
CA ILE A 106 -4.23 -1.06 4.95
C ILE A 106 -5.09 -0.26 5.94
N HIS A 107 -4.97 1.06 5.90
CA HIS A 107 -5.84 1.94 6.66
C HIS A 107 -7.23 2.04 6.03
N ALA A 108 -8.20 1.38 6.63
CA ALA A 108 -9.62 1.49 6.25
C ALA A 108 -10.45 2.44 7.15
N GLY A 109 -9.81 2.99 8.18
CA GLY A 109 -10.43 3.75 9.27
C GLY A 109 -10.62 5.24 8.99
N GLY A 110 -11.77 5.61 8.42
CA GLY A 110 -12.32 6.96 8.44
C GLY A 110 -13.84 6.93 8.27
N TYR A 111 -14.58 7.89 8.86
CA TYR A 111 -16.05 7.92 8.78
C TYR A 111 -16.61 8.04 7.35
N SER A 112 -15.75 8.30 6.37
CA SER A 112 -16.09 8.32 4.94
C SER A 112 -17.30 9.22 4.61
N GLN A 113 -17.51 10.26 5.41
CA GLN A 113 -18.66 11.17 5.32
C GLN A 113 -18.69 12.02 4.05
N ARG A 114 -17.64 11.97 3.24
CA ARG A 114 -17.48 12.83 2.05
C ARG A 114 -17.81 12.15 0.74
N MET A 115 -17.83 10.82 0.67
CA MET A 115 -18.06 10.09 -0.58
C MET A 115 -19.32 9.22 -0.46
N PRO A 116 -20.45 9.64 -1.06
CA PRO A 116 -21.74 8.96 -0.94
C PRO A 116 -21.74 7.52 -1.47
N SER A 117 -20.82 7.20 -2.38
CA SER A 117 -20.68 5.88 -3.00
C SER A 117 -19.94 4.85 -2.13
N CYS A 118 -19.50 5.22 -0.92
CA CYS A 118 -18.87 4.25 -0.02
C CYS A 118 -19.89 3.21 0.41
N SER A 119 -19.55 1.94 0.24
CA SER A 119 -20.34 0.80 0.71
C SER A 119 -20.71 0.95 2.19
N VAL A 120 -21.79 0.30 2.64
CA VAL A 120 -22.13 0.13 4.07
C VAL A 120 -20.91 -0.42 4.85
N LEU A 121 -20.01 -1.10 4.15
CA LEU A 121 -18.77 -1.69 4.66
C LEU A 121 -17.56 -0.73 4.49
N GLY A 122 -17.78 0.57 4.30
CA GLY A 122 -16.73 1.56 4.12
C GLY A 122 -15.95 1.43 2.81
N LYS A 123 -14.90 2.25 2.67
CA LYS A 123 -14.14 2.41 1.43
C LYS A 123 -13.43 1.14 0.98
N ILE A 124 -12.80 0.42 1.91
CA ILE A 124 -12.01 -0.77 1.60
C ILE A 124 -12.80 -1.88 0.90
N PHE A 125 -14.10 -2.03 1.18
CA PHE A 125 -14.98 -2.99 0.49
C PHE A 125 -15.99 -2.28 -0.43
N SER A 126 -15.66 -1.09 -0.91
CA SER A 126 -16.45 -0.42 -1.93
C SER A 126 -16.17 -1.07 -3.29
N SER A 127 -17.24 -1.39 -4.01
CA SER A 127 -17.19 -2.04 -5.31
C SER A 127 -16.45 -1.19 -6.33
N ILE A 128 -15.68 -1.84 -7.20
CA ILE A 128 -14.93 -1.18 -8.27
C ILE A 128 -15.43 -1.68 -9.62
N PRO A 129 -15.62 -0.80 -10.62
CA PRO A 129 -15.87 -1.24 -11.98
C PRO A 129 -14.62 -1.92 -12.53
N SER A 130 -14.64 -3.25 -12.59
CA SER A 130 -13.55 -4.05 -13.14
C SER A 130 -14.08 -5.08 -14.13
N ARG A 131 -13.27 -5.38 -15.15
CA ARG A 131 -13.52 -6.50 -16.07
C ARG A 131 -12.99 -7.83 -15.53
N SER A 132 -12.16 -7.80 -14.49
CA SER A 132 -11.66 -9.00 -13.83
C SER A 132 -12.72 -9.56 -12.88
N THR A 133 -12.92 -10.87 -12.93
CA THR A 133 -13.79 -11.59 -11.98
C THR A 133 -13.20 -11.69 -10.57
N TYR A 134 -11.91 -11.36 -10.40
CA TYR A 134 -11.19 -11.42 -9.13
C TYR A 134 -11.07 -10.06 -8.43
N ILE A 135 -11.23 -8.96 -9.16
CA ILE A 135 -11.13 -7.60 -8.60
C ILE A 135 -12.54 -7.04 -8.43
N ASN A 136 -13.16 -7.29 -7.28
CA ASN A 136 -14.56 -6.90 -7.03
C ASN A 136 -14.68 -5.59 -6.25
N ASP A 137 -13.70 -5.31 -5.38
CA ASP A 137 -13.70 -4.15 -4.50
C ASP A 137 -12.29 -3.57 -4.31
N THR A 138 -12.22 -2.50 -3.52
CA THR A 138 -10.97 -1.79 -3.23
C THR A 138 -9.95 -2.68 -2.52
N PHE A 139 -10.38 -3.62 -1.69
CA PHE A 139 -9.50 -4.56 -1.03
C PHE A 139 -8.79 -5.46 -2.06
N ASP A 140 -9.54 -6.06 -2.99
CA ASP A 140 -8.97 -6.88 -4.06
C ASP A 140 -7.98 -6.06 -4.91
N LEU A 141 -8.34 -4.80 -5.22
CA LEU A 141 -7.45 -3.91 -5.95
C LEU A 141 -6.15 -3.63 -5.17
N LYS A 142 -6.23 -3.31 -3.88
CA LYS A 142 -5.06 -3.08 -3.03
C LYS A 142 -4.17 -4.32 -2.96
N MET A 143 -4.75 -5.50 -2.83
CA MET A 143 -3.99 -6.76 -2.88
C MET A 143 -3.27 -6.92 -4.23
N ALA A 144 -3.97 -6.74 -5.35
CA ALA A 144 -3.38 -6.90 -6.67
C ALA A 144 -2.28 -5.87 -6.98
N ILE A 145 -2.46 -4.64 -6.53
CA ILE A 145 -1.52 -3.56 -6.76
C ILE A 145 -0.31 -3.67 -5.85
N TYR A 146 -0.45 -3.96 -4.56
CA TYR A 146 0.68 -3.90 -3.64
C TYR A 146 1.46 -5.20 -3.48
N THR A 147 0.86 -6.36 -3.75
CA THR A 147 1.57 -7.65 -3.57
C THR A 147 2.86 -7.79 -4.39
N PRO A 148 2.97 -7.30 -5.64
CA PRO A 148 4.23 -7.40 -6.38
C PRO A 148 5.41 -6.66 -5.72
N PHE A 149 5.17 -5.63 -4.88
CA PHE A 149 6.24 -5.00 -4.11
C PHE A 149 6.87 -5.94 -3.07
N SER A 150 6.14 -6.95 -2.60
CA SER A 150 6.64 -7.87 -1.58
C SER A 150 7.69 -8.86 -2.08
N VAL A 151 7.83 -9.00 -3.41
CA VAL A 151 8.67 -10.03 -4.06
C VAL A 151 10.12 -9.97 -3.57
N HIS A 152 10.69 -8.76 -3.52
CA HIS A 152 12.07 -8.54 -3.06
C HIS A 152 12.17 -7.71 -1.78
N MET A 153 11.03 -7.36 -1.17
CA MET A 153 11.00 -6.65 0.11
C MET A 153 11.67 -7.48 1.22
N LYS A 154 12.42 -6.83 2.12
CA LYS A 154 12.82 -7.40 3.42
C LYS A 154 11.59 -7.50 4.35
N PRO A 155 11.67 -8.26 5.47
CA PRO A 155 10.67 -8.14 6.54
C PRO A 155 10.43 -6.68 6.93
N GLY A 156 9.17 -6.33 7.20
CA GLY A 156 8.75 -4.96 7.45
C GLY A 156 7.26 -4.74 7.18
N ILE A 157 6.81 -3.51 7.42
CA ILE A 157 5.41 -3.10 7.23
C ILE A 157 5.32 -2.22 5.99
N PHE A 158 4.54 -2.67 5.00
CA PHE A 158 4.12 -1.85 3.87
C PHE A 158 2.79 -1.19 4.20
N LEU A 159 2.78 0.15 4.27
CA LEU A 159 1.61 0.93 4.65
C LEU A 159 0.89 1.50 3.41
N THR A 160 -0.44 1.39 3.36
CA THR A 160 -1.27 2.05 2.35
C THR A 160 -2.61 2.47 2.94
N SER A 161 -3.29 3.39 2.26
CA SER A 161 -4.66 3.77 2.58
C SER A 161 -5.66 2.96 1.74
N SER A 162 -6.94 3.11 2.06
CA SER A 162 -8.05 2.49 1.33
C SER A 162 -8.81 3.47 0.44
N ASP A 163 -8.40 4.74 0.39
CA ASP A 163 -9.17 5.81 -0.23
C ASP A 163 -8.48 6.52 -1.40
N ASP A 164 -7.33 5.98 -1.79
CA ASP A 164 -6.58 6.29 -2.99
C ASP A 164 -6.55 5.08 -3.94
N PHE A 165 -6.43 5.41 -5.23
CA PHE A 165 -6.25 4.44 -6.29
C PHE A 165 -4.92 4.71 -6.99
N GLU A 166 -3.89 3.97 -6.61
CA GLU A 166 -2.60 3.98 -7.28
C GLU A 166 -2.48 2.80 -8.23
N THR A 167 -1.73 3.03 -9.31
CA THR A 167 -1.46 1.99 -10.31
C THR A 167 0.01 2.04 -10.64
N PHE A 168 0.64 0.88 -10.73
CA PHE A 168 2.04 0.75 -11.09
C PHE A 168 2.18 -0.07 -12.36
N ILE A 169 3.25 0.20 -13.10
CA ILE A 169 3.66 -0.65 -14.21
C ILE A 169 4.31 -1.89 -13.59
N PHE A 170 3.70 -3.06 -13.79
CA PHE A 170 4.09 -4.31 -13.12
C PHE A 170 5.61 -4.59 -13.19
N LYS A 171 6.22 -4.48 -14.37
CA LYS A 171 7.65 -4.72 -14.53
C LYS A 171 8.50 -3.76 -13.71
N GLU A 172 8.21 -2.46 -13.80
CA GLU A 172 8.91 -1.43 -13.05
C GLU A 172 8.71 -1.61 -11.54
N GLN A 173 7.53 -2.09 -11.12
CA GLN A 173 7.23 -2.37 -9.73
C GLN A 173 8.08 -3.52 -9.17
N ILE A 174 8.23 -4.62 -9.91
CA ILE A 174 9.12 -5.71 -9.51
C ILE A 174 10.56 -5.21 -9.41
N GLU A 175 11.02 -4.47 -10.41
CA GLU A 175 12.37 -3.89 -10.41
C GLU A 175 12.57 -2.91 -9.23
N ALA A 176 11.58 -2.07 -8.93
CA ALA A 176 11.60 -1.16 -7.79
C ALA A 176 11.60 -1.90 -6.45
N SER A 177 10.95 -3.05 -6.34
CA SER A 177 10.93 -3.82 -5.10
C SER A 177 12.32 -4.30 -4.66
N HIS A 178 13.28 -4.44 -5.58
CA HIS A 178 14.66 -4.72 -5.22
C HIS A 178 15.29 -3.59 -4.40
N LEU A 179 14.89 -2.33 -4.64
CA LEU A 179 15.41 -1.18 -3.90
C LEU A 179 15.07 -1.27 -2.42
N PHE A 180 13.93 -1.87 -2.06
CA PHE A 180 13.55 -2.09 -0.67
C PHE A 180 14.45 -3.11 0.06
N GLY A 181 15.18 -3.92 -0.70
CA GLY A 181 16.12 -4.91 -0.16
C GLY A 181 17.58 -4.46 -0.18
N LEU A 182 17.92 -3.39 -0.92
CA LEU A 182 19.31 -2.98 -1.11
C LEU A 182 19.80 -2.02 -0.02
N ASN A 183 18.92 -1.20 0.53
CA ASN A 183 19.28 -0.27 1.58
C ASN A 183 18.78 -0.75 2.94
N ASP A 184 19.37 -0.19 4.00
CA ASP A 184 18.95 -0.39 5.39
C ASP A 184 18.16 0.82 5.92
N ASP A 185 17.45 1.50 5.01
CA ASP A 185 16.60 2.64 5.34
C ASP A 185 15.40 2.20 6.18
N GLU A 186 15.16 2.92 7.28
CA GLU A 186 14.07 2.61 8.22
C GLU A 186 12.68 2.93 7.63
N PHE A 187 12.62 3.94 6.76
CA PHE A 187 11.38 4.40 6.12
C PHE A 187 11.59 4.66 4.65
N ILE A 188 10.78 4.01 3.82
CA ILE A 188 10.74 4.25 2.38
C ILE A 188 9.36 4.78 2.04
N LEU A 189 9.32 5.92 1.37
CA LEU A 189 8.09 6.59 0.95
C LEU A 189 7.91 6.38 -0.54
N LEU A 190 6.73 5.92 -0.94
CA LEU A 190 6.36 5.90 -2.34
C LEU A 190 5.88 7.29 -2.74
N ALA A 191 6.42 7.77 -3.85
CA ALA A 191 6.05 9.06 -4.37
C ALA A 191 6.06 9.08 -5.89
N HIS A 192 5.17 9.88 -6.45
CA HIS A 192 5.10 10.09 -7.90
C HIS A 192 5.39 11.55 -8.23
N LYS A 193 5.86 11.83 -9.46
CA LYS A 193 6.01 13.20 -9.95
C LYS A 193 4.69 13.70 -10.51
N SER A 194 4.36 14.95 -10.24
CA SER A 194 3.11 15.59 -10.69
C SER A 194 3.18 17.11 -10.76
N PRO A 195 2.24 17.75 -11.50
CA PRO A 195 2.20 19.19 -11.63
C PRO A 195 1.96 19.91 -10.30
N LEU A 196 2.50 21.13 -10.17
CA LEU A 196 2.34 21.99 -9.00
C LEU A 196 0.89 22.30 -8.62
N GLU A 197 -0.05 22.14 -9.55
CA GLU A 197 -1.47 22.32 -9.26
C GLU A 197 -2.01 21.24 -8.31
N ILE A 198 -1.55 20.00 -8.48
CA ILE A 198 -1.89 18.86 -7.60
C ILE A 198 -1.24 19.03 -6.22
N ALA A 199 -0.01 19.59 -6.15
CA ALA A 199 0.66 19.93 -4.88
C ALA A 199 -0.22 20.73 -3.92
N LYS A 200 -1.13 21.51 -4.52
CA LYS A 200 -2.45 21.87 -4.01
C LYS A 200 -2.83 21.38 -2.62
N ASP A 201 -3.21 20.13 -2.69
CA ASP A 201 -4.12 19.49 -1.76
C ASP A 201 -3.44 18.30 -1.08
N HIS A 202 -2.14 18.12 -1.33
CA HIS A 202 -1.36 16.92 -0.98
C HIS A 202 -0.06 17.26 -0.24
N GLY A 203 0.55 16.22 0.33
CA GLY A 203 1.90 16.28 0.89
C GLY A 203 2.96 16.34 -0.22
N VAL A 204 4.00 17.14 0.00
CA VAL A 204 5.08 17.38 -0.97
C VAL A 204 6.41 17.05 -0.35
N TYR A 205 7.16 16.14 -0.98
CA TYR A 205 8.54 15.84 -0.62
C TYR A 205 9.50 16.73 -1.40
N VAL A 206 10.45 17.32 -0.70
CA VAL A 206 11.60 18.00 -1.28
C VAL A 206 12.77 17.04 -1.25
N LEU A 207 13.35 16.77 -2.42
CA LEU A 207 14.46 15.87 -2.57
C LEU A 207 15.78 16.58 -2.24
N ASN A 208 16.79 15.82 -1.83
CA ASN A 208 18.14 16.35 -1.66
C ASN A 208 18.83 16.54 -3.02
N ASP A 209 19.47 17.70 -3.21
CA ASP A 209 20.13 18.07 -4.47
C ASP A 209 21.35 17.20 -4.80
N GLU A 210 21.95 16.61 -3.78
CA GLU A 210 23.12 15.72 -3.88
C GLU A 210 22.75 14.26 -4.12
N SER A 211 21.46 13.95 -4.30
CA SER A 211 21.02 12.56 -4.50
C SER A 211 21.70 11.93 -5.73
N PRO A 212 22.34 10.75 -5.60
CA PRO A 212 23.25 10.19 -6.60
C PRO A 212 22.58 9.83 -7.95
N ASN A 213 21.24 9.91 -8.01
CA ASN A 213 20.43 9.56 -9.18
C ASN A 213 19.85 10.77 -9.94
N LYS A 214 20.12 12.01 -9.50
CA LYS A 214 19.45 13.21 -10.03
C LYS A 214 19.70 13.47 -11.54
N ASN A 215 20.84 13.03 -12.07
CA ASN A 215 21.28 13.36 -13.45
C ASN A 215 21.45 12.16 -14.39
N LYS A 216 21.06 10.94 -13.99
CA LYS A 216 21.15 9.78 -14.89
C LYS A 216 19.83 9.65 -15.66
N LYS A 217 19.90 9.53 -17.00
CA LYS A 217 18.78 9.00 -17.80
C LYS A 217 18.52 7.58 -17.30
N ASN A 218 17.61 7.44 -16.34
CA ASN A 218 17.24 6.13 -15.85
C ASN A 218 16.55 5.36 -16.97
N LYS A 219 16.91 4.09 -17.10
CA LYS A 219 16.26 3.13 -18.00
C LYS A 219 14.76 2.97 -17.68
N TYR A 220 14.36 3.34 -16.47
CA TYR A 220 13.03 3.16 -15.88
C TYR A 220 12.40 4.49 -15.48
N SER A 221 11.07 4.53 -15.40
CA SER A 221 10.32 5.73 -15.03
C SER A 221 10.38 6.10 -13.54
N PHE A 222 11.04 5.26 -12.70
CA PHE A 222 11.16 5.43 -11.26
C PHE A 222 12.62 5.63 -10.80
N GLY A 223 12.80 6.01 -9.53
CA GLY A 223 14.12 6.18 -8.91
C GLY A 223 14.07 6.19 -7.39
N TYR A 224 15.25 6.17 -6.77
CA TYR A 224 15.46 6.26 -5.33
C TYR A 224 16.14 7.59 -4.99
N TYR A 225 15.58 8.33 -4.04
CA TYR A 225 16.00 9.70 -3.70
C TYR A 225 15.87 9.96 -2.21
N ASP A 226 16.85 10.67 -1.65
CA ASP A 226 16.81 11.12 -0.26
C ASP A 226 15.83 12.28 -0.12
N CYS A 227 14.95 12.20 0.89
CA CYS A 227 14.03 13.26 1.22
C CYS A 227 14.69 14.24 2.20
N LYS A 228 14.73 15.52 1.83
CA LYS A 228 15.24 16.62 2.68
C LYS A 228 14.18 17.15 3.64
N THR A 229 12.95 17.35 3.16
CA THR A 229 11.85 17.87 3.97
C THR A 229 10.50 17.55 3.35
N VAL A 230 9.45 17.55 4.18
CA VAL A 230 8.06 17.32 3.78
C VAL A 230 7.23 18.57 4.06
N TYR A 231 6.34 18.94 3.14
CA TYR A 231 5.36 20.00 3.33
C TYR A 231 3.94 19.47 3.18
N GLN A 232 3.07 19.81 4.12
CA GLN A 232 1.65 19.49 4.03
C GLN A 232 0.89 20.64 3.36
N LYS A 233 0.35 20.42 2.16
CA LYS A 233 -0.47 21.40 1.41
C LYS A 233 0.18 22.80 1.33
N PRO A 234 1.42 22.91 0.83
CA PRO A 234 2.18 24.18 0.85
C PRO A 234 1.48 25.26 0.01
N SER A 235 1.56 26.54 0.36
CA SER A 235 0.95 27.62 -0.46
C SER A 235 1.67 27.82 -1.82
N ILE A 236 0.99 28.44 -2.79
CA ILE A 236 1.56 28.71 -4.15
C ILE A 236 2.83 29.58 -4.09
N ILE A 237 2.93 30.48 -3.10
CA ILE A 237 4.08 31.38 -2.95
C ILE A 237 5.34 30.61 -2.53
N LEU A 238 5.23 29.70 -1.57
CA LEU A 238 6.32 28.80 -1.18
C LEU A 238 6.80 27.98 -2.38
N ARG A 239 5.89 27.52 -3.25
CA ARG A 239 6.18 26.73 -4.45
C ARG A 239 6.96 27.47 -5.54
N LYS A 240 6.79 28.78 -5.67
CA LYS A 240 7.49 29.60 -6.69
C LYS A 240 8.88 30.07 -6.22
N ILE A 241 9.06 30.25 -4.91
CA ILE A 241 10.32 30.76 -4.34
C ILE A 241 11.42 29.69 -4.39
N ASN A 242 11.08 28.41 -4.21
CA ASN A 242 12.03 27.32 -4.44
C ASN A 242 11.81 26.74 -5.83
N SER A 243 12.55 27.20 -6.84
CA SER A 243 12.66 26.52 -8.15
C SER A 243 13.28 25.10 -8.07
N LEU A 244 13.50 24.59 -6.86
CA LEU A 244 14.13 23.32 -6.48
C LEU A 244 13.11 22.22 -6.13
N PHE A 245 11.80 22.48 -6.25
CA PHE A 245 10.80 21.42 -6.10
C PHE A 245 10.82 20.48 -7.31
N GLU A 246 11.77 19.53 -7.32
CA GLU A 246 11.64 18.33 -8.14
C GLU A 246 10.72 17.36 -7.40
N LEU A 247 9.42 17.57 -7.61
CA LEU A 247 8.34 17.11 -6.73
C LEU A 247 8.19 15.60 -6.77
N ALA A 248 8.27 14.98 -5.59
CA ALA A 248 7.71 13.67 -5.32
C ALA A 248 6.53 13.88 -4.35
N TYR A 249 5.33 13.39 -4.69
CA TYR A 249 4.12 13.53 -3.85
C TYR A 249 3.82 12.25 -3.11
N SER A 250 3.35 12.36 -1.86
CA SER A 250 2.68 11.26 -1.17
C SER A 250 1.19 11.27 -1.52
N PHE A 251 0.63 10.08 -1.72
CA PHE A 251 -0.76 9.84 -1.36
C PHE A 251 -0.84 9.50 0.13
#